data_AF-A0A1Y6EZE7-F1
#
_entry.id   AF-A0A1Y6EZE7-F1
#
_cell.length_a   1.000
_cell.length_b   1.000
_cell.length_c   1.000
_cell.angle_alpha   90.00
_cell.angle_beta   90.00
_cell.angle_gamma   90.00
#
_symmetry.space_group_name_H-M   'P 1'
#
loop_
_entity.id
_entity.type
_entity.pdbx_description
1 polymer ?
#
loop_
_entity_poly.entity_id
_entity_poly.type
_entity_poly.pdbx_seq_one_letter_code
_entity_poly.pdbx_strand_id
1 'polypeptide(L)'
;MSATPPPTDGVPAEPFPWMSKTKPTGPYRFTLRSPASEAVMGIFLTVVGFAFVALLLRDPSTPAIAVAVLLFVLTVGPGVVLLVMAVARARWIRAYKRVHGHVPPY
;
A
#
# COMPACT_ATOMS: atom_id res chain seq x y z
N MET A 1 0.18 22.97 32.17
CA MET A 1 -0.03 23.48 30.81
C MET A 1 -0.43 22.31 29.93
N SER A 2 -1.72 22.01 29.89
CA SER A 2 -2.31 20.97 29.03
C SER A 2 -2.45 21.55 27.63
N ALA A 3 -1.69 21.01 26.68
CA ALA A 3 -1.84 21.38 25.27
C ALA A 3 -3.17 20.81 24.76
N THR A 4 -4.15 21.69 24.59
CA THR A 4 -5.39 21.38 23.88
C THR A 4 -5.02 21.01 22.43
N PRO A 5 -5.35 19.82 21.92
CA PRO A 5 -5.14 19.54 20.50
C PRO A 5 -6.00 20.51 19.68
N PRO A 6 -5.50 21.02 18.53
CA PRO A 6 -6.25 21.93 17.68
C PRO A 6 -7.54 21.26 17.17
N PRO A 7 -8.53 22.05 16.72
CA PRO A 7 -9.84 21.56 16.36
C PRO A 7 -9.70 20.44 15.33
N THR A 8 -10.37 19.33 15.59
CA THR A 8 -10.51 18.24 14.63
C THR A 8 -11.41 18.73 13.50
N ASP A 9 -10.81 19.42 12.52
CA ASP A 9 -11.38 19.48 11.17
C ASP A 9 -11.76 18.05 10.82
N GLY A 10 -13.03 17.78 10.48
CA GLY A 10 -13.65 16.44 10.41
C GLY A 10 -13.07 15.47 9.37
N VAL A 11 -11.80 15.61 9.01
CA VAL A 11 -11.01 14.70 8.19
C VAL A 11 -10.40 13.61 9.08
N PRO A 12 -10.60 12.32 8.72
CA PRO A 12 -9.88 11.22 9.36
C PRO A 12 -8.35 11.41 9.28
N ALA A 13 -7.60 10.95 10.27
CA ALA A 13 -6.14 10.98 10.22
C ALA A 13 -5.60 10.28 8.95
N GLU A 14 -4.51 10.80 8.36
CA GLU A 14 -3.91 10.18 7.18
C GLU A 14 -3.42 8.76 7.51
N PRO A 15 -3.88 7.73 6.78
CA PRO A 15 -3.33 6.40 6.92
C PRO A 15 -1.90 6.37 6.37
N PHE A 16 -0.98 5.78 7.12
CA PHE A 16 0.45 5.68 6.79
C PHE A 16 1.18 7.04 6.68
N PRO A 17 1.24 7.83 7.77
CA PRO A 17 1.84 9.17 7.76
C PRO A 17 3.34 9.19 7.43
N TRP A 18 4.04 8.07 7.65
CA TRP A 18 5.43 7.85 7.26
C TRP A 18 5.66 7.82 5.73
N MET A 19 4.60 7.71 4.92
CA MET A 19 4.65 7.81 3.44
C MET A 19 4.28 9.22 2.91
N SER A 20 3.86 10.15 3.77
CA SER A 20 3.50 11.52 3.35
C SER A 20 4.74 12.39 3.12
N LYS A 21 4.76 13.27 2.11
CA LYS A 21 5.88 14.19 1.88
C LYS A 21 5.91 15.39 2.83
N THR A 22 4.75 15.81 3.34
CA THR A 22 4.60 17.05 4.12
C THR A 22 5.07 16.89 5.57
N LYS A 23 4.94 15.69 6.17
CA LYS A 23 5.51 15.33 7.48
C LYS A 23 5.79 13.82 7.56
N PRO A 24 6.84 13.30 6.90
CA PRO A 24 7.19 11.88 7.01
C PRO A 24 7.63 11.56 8.44
N THR A 25 6.76 10.92 9.22
CA THR A 25 7.08 10.45 10.58
C THR A 25 7.54 9.00 10.54
N GLY A 26 8.85 8.75 10.47
CA GLY A 26 9.40 7.39 10.61
C GLY A 26 10.72 7.16 9.86
N PRO A 27 11.43 6.05 10.15
CA PRO A 27 12.76 5.76 9.58
C PRO A 27 12.76 5.30 8.11
N TYR A 28 11.60 5.04 7.51
CA TYR A 28 11.49 4.46 6.16
C TYR A 28 10.99 5.48 5.13
N ARG A 29 11.83 5.80 4.13
CA ARG A 29 11.55 6.75 3.04
C ARG A 29 10.92 6.09 1.80
N PHE A 30 10.01 5.15 1.97
CA PHE A 30 9.30 4.56 0.82
C PHE A 30 8.30 5.59 0.27
N THR A 31 8.65 6.20 -0.87
CA THR A 31 7.88 7.31 -1.45
C THR A 31 7.06 6.81 -2.64
N LEU A 32 5.99 6.05 -2.39
CA LEU A 32 4.99 5.79 -3.44
C LEU A 32 4.11 7.04 -3.57
N ARG A 33 4.33 7.77 -4.67
CA ARG A 33 3.81 9.13 -4.91
C ARG A 33 2.29 9.22 -4.93
N SER A 34 1.60 8.14 -5.31
CA SER A 34 0.14 8.14 -5.40
C SER A 34 -0.44 6.77 -5.03
N PRO A 35 -1.69 6.73 -4.51
CA PRO A 35 -2.39 5.46 -4.31
C PRO A 35 -2.52 4.64 -5.59
N ALA A 36 -2.58 5.31 -6.75
CA ALA A 36 -2.59 4.64 -8.04
C ALA A 36 -1.27 3.89 -8.30
N SER A 37 -0.12 4.49 -7.98
CA SER A 37 1.16 3.82 -8.12
C SER A 37 1.33 2.63 -7.17
N GLU A 38 0.81 2.75 -5.94
CA GLU A 38 0.76 1.64 -4.97
C GLU A 38 -0.11 0.50 -5.50
N ALA A 39 -1.30 0.82 -6.03
CA ALA A 39 -2.21 -0.17 -6.59
C ALA A 39 -1.59 -0.87 -7.81
N VAL A 40 -1.00 -0.13 -8.75
CA VAL A 40 -0.36 -0.69 -9.95
C VAL A 40 0.77 -1.63 -9.55
N MET A 41 1.64 -1.22 -8.63
CA MET A 41 2.73 -2.06 -8.14
C MET A 41 2.20 -3.29 -7.40
N GLY A 42 1.16 -3.11 -6.57
CA GLY A 42 0.52 -4.21 -5.85
C GLY A 42 -0.08 -5.26 -6.79
N ILE A 43 -0.85 -4.81 -7.78
CA ILE A 43 -1.43 -5.69 -8.83
C ILE A 43 -0.32 -6.39 -9.60
N PHE A 44 0.71 -5.67 -10.03
CA PHE A 44 1.82 -6.24 -10.78
C PHE A 44 2.50 -7.36 -10.00
N LEU A 45 2.87 -7.12 -8.74
CA LEU A 45 3.48 -8.14 -7.88
C LEU A 45 2.56 -9.34 -7.68
N THR A 46 1.27 -9.11 -7.47
CA THR A 46 0.29 -10.19 -7.32
C THR A 46 0.18 -11.04 -8.59
N VAL A 47 0.05 -10.42 -9.77
CA VAL A 47 -0.06 -11.11 -11.07
C VAL A 47 1.21 -11.91 -11.36
N VAL A 48 2.38 -11.32 -11.16
CA VAL A 48 3.68 -11.98 -11.35
C VAL A 48 3.82 -13.18 -10.41
N GLY A 49 3.44 -13.03 -9.13
CA GLY A 49 3.43 -14.11 -8.16
C GLY A 49 2.59 -15.29 -8.60
N PHE A 50 1.35 -15.04 -9.03
CA PHE A 50 0.47 -16.09 -9.55
C PHE A 50 1.02 -16.73 -10.83
N ALA A 51 1.61 -15.96 -11.74
CA ALA A 51 2.21 -16.48 -12.96
C ALA A 51 3.38 -17.43 -12.65
N PHE A 52 4.28 -17.07 -11.73
CA PHE A 52 5.37 -17.95 -11.31
C PHE A 52 4.86 -19.23 -10.66
N VAL A 53 3.89 -19.13 -9.75
CA VAL A 53 3.28 -20.32 -9.13
C VAL A 53 2.65 -21.22 -10.18
N ALA A 54 1.89 -20.67 -11.12
CA ALA A 54 1.26 -21.44 -12.20
C ALA A 54 2.29 -22.14 -13.09
N LEU A 55 3.41 -21.48 -13.39
CA LEU A 55 4.52 -22.08 -14.15
C LEU A 55 5.19 -23.22 -13.38
N LEU A 56 5.46 -23.04 -12.09
CA LEU A 56 6.13 -24.04 -11.26
C LEU A 56 5.24 -25.25 -10.95
N LEU A 57 3.92 -25.05 -10.89
CA LEU A 57 2.95 -26.13 -10.65
C LEU A 57 2.56 -26.89 -11.92
N ARG A 58 3.06 -26.50 -13.09
CA ARG A 58 2.82 -27.24 -14.34
C ARG A 58 3.42 -28.65 -14.30
N ASP A 59 4.59 -28.78 -13.70
CA ASP A 59 5.28 -30.06 -13.45
C ASP A 59 5.72 -30.11 -11.97
N PRO A 60 4.80 -30.45 -11.05
CA PRO A 60 5.03 -30.27 -9.63
C PRO A 60 6.00 -31.33 -9.09
N SER A 61 7.13 -30.88 -8.59
CA SER A 61 8.03 -31.65 -7.73
C SER A 61 8.07 -31.03 -6.33
N THR A 62 8.40 -31.81 -5.30
CA THR A 62 8.56 -31.30 -3.93
C THR A 62 9.41 -30.02 -3.83
N PRO A 63 10.59 -29.91 -4.48
CA PRO A 63 11.35 -28.66 -4.48
C PRO A 63 10.65 -27.54 -5.26
N ALA A 64 9.98 -27.83 -6.38
CA ALA A 64 9.22 -26.81 -7.12
C ALA A 64 8.07 -26.23 -6.29
N ILE A 65 7.36 -27.06 -5.51
CA ILE A 65 6.30 -26.61 -4.62
C ILE A 65 6.86 -25.68 -3.53
N ALA A 66 7.99 -26.02 -2.92
CA ALA A 66 8.64 -25.18 -1.91
C ALA A 66 9.04 -23.81 -2.49
N VAL A 67 9.63 -23.78 -3.70
CA VAL A 67 9.99 -22.54 -4.40
C VAL A 67 8.75 -21.74 -4.77
N ALA A 68 7.68 -22.39 -5.24
CA ALA A 68 6.43 -21.73 -5.58
C ALA A 68 5.80 -21.03 -4.35
N VAL A 69 5.77 -21.70 -3.20
CA VAL A 69 5.28 -21.11 -1.95
C VAL A 69 6.13 -19.91 -1.53
N LEU A 70 7.46 -20.03 -1.58
CA LEU A 70 8.36 -18.93 -1.24
C LEU A 70 8.14 -17.72 -2.15
N LEU A 71 8.10 -17.93 -3.48
CA LEU A 71 7.87 -16.87 -4.46
C LEU A 71 6.49 -16.24 -4.28
N PHE A 72 5.47 -17.05 -4.01
CA PHE A 72 4.12 -16.56 -3.74
C PHE A 72 4.12 -15.59 -2.54
N VAL A 73 4.70 -15.99 -1.40
CA VAL A 73 4.74 -15.15 -0.21
C VAL A 73 5.54 -13.86 -0.46
N LEU A 74 6.69 -13.96 -1.13
CA LEU A 74 7.57 -12.81 -1.40
C LEU A 74 6.97 -11.81 -2.40
N THR A 75 6.08 -12.24 -3.28
CA THR A 75 5.48 -11.37 -4.32
C THR A 75 4.06 -10.95 -3.95
N VAL A 76 3.19 -11.91 -3.68
CA VAL A 76 1.78 -11.66 -3.37
C VAL A 76 1.61 -11.00 -2.00
N GLY A 77 2.42 -11.36 -1.01
CA GLY A 77 2.39 -10.74 0.31
C GLY A 77 2.56 -9.22 0.24
N PRO A 78 3.70 -8.71 -0.27
CA PRO A 78 3.90 -7.28 -0.50
C PRO A 78 2.86 -6.67 -1.46
N GLY A 79 2.44 -7.41 -2.49
CA GLY A 79 1.42 -6.95 -3.44
C GLY A 79 0.08 -6.62 -2.77
N VAL A 80 -0.39 -7.51 -1.88
CA VAL A 80 -1.60 -7.32 -1.08
C VAL A 80 -1.45 -6.16 -0.10
N VAL A 81 -0.29 -6.03 0.55
CA VAL A 81 -0.02 -4.91 1.46
C VAL A 81 -0.11 -3.57 0.71
N LEU A 82 0.50 -3.46 -0.47
CA LEU A 82 0.42 -2.26 -1.30
C LEU A 82 -1.01 -1.95 -1.76
N LEU A 83 -1.81 -2.98 -2.09
CA LEU A 83 -3.22 -2.82 -2.42
C LEU A 83 -4.04 -2.29 -1.23
N VAL A 84 -3.81 -2.82 -0.03
CA VAL A 84 -4.48 -2.34 1.19
C VAL A 84 -4.10 -0.89 1.46
N MET A 85 -2.81 -0.55 1.34
CA MET A 85 -2.32 0.83 1.48
C MET A 85 -2.99 1.76 0.45
N ALA A 86 -3.04 1.34 -0.82
CA ALA A 86 -3.66 2.09 -1.90
C ALA A 86 -5.14 2.38 -1.62
N VAL A 87 -5.90 1.37 -1.19
CA VAL A 87 -7.33 1.52 -0.87
C VAL A 87 -7.53 2.46 0.31
N ALA A 88 -6.74 2.31 1.37
CA ALA A 88 -6.81 3.17 2.54
C ALA A 88 -6.50 4.64 2.19
N ARG A 89 -5.40 4.90 1.47
CA ARG A 89 -5.05 6.25 1.00
C ARG A 89 -6.11 6.81 0.05
N ALA A 90 -6.64 6.01 -0.89
CA ALA A 90 -7.70 6.44 -1.80
C ALA A 90 -9.01 6.79 -1.07
N ARG A 91 -9.35 6.08 0.01
CA ARG A 91 -10.50 6.42 0.86
C ARG A 91 -10.26 7.72 1.62
N TRP A 92 -9.07 7.90 2.17
CA TRP A 92 -8.69 9.12 2.88
C TRP A 92 -8.71 10.35 1.98
N ILE A 93 -8.15 10.27 0.77
CA ILE A 93 -8.18 11.38 -0.22
C ILE A 93 -9.60 11.80 -0.55
N ARG A 94 -10.51 10.83 -0.72
CA ARG A 94 -11.92 11.11 -0.98
C ARG A 94 -12.60 11.78 0.22
N ALA A 95 -12.20 11.45 1.44
CA ALA A 95 -12.66 12.16 2.64
C ALA A 95 -12.07 13.57 2.72
N TYR A 96 -10.76 13.72 2.50
CA TYR A 96 -10.05 14.99 2.49
C TYR A 96 -10.65 15.97 1.46
N LYS A 97 -10.84 15.52 0.21
CA LYS A 97 -11.42 16.33 -0.87
C LYS A 97 -12.84 16.79 -0.57
N ARG A 98 -13.64 15.98 0.14
CA ARG A 98 -14.99 16.37 0.56
C ARG A 98 -15.00 17.49 1.59
N VAL A 99 -13.98 17.57 2.44
CA VAL A 99 -13.88 18.60 3.48
C VAL A 99 -13.16 19.86 2.99
N HIS A 100 -12.09 19.70 2.19
CA HIS A 100 -11.20 20.81 1.78
C HIS A 100 -11.44 21.32 0.35
N GLY A 101 -12.25 20.64 -0.46
CA GLY A 101 -12.54 21.03 -1.84
C GLY A 101 -11.39 20.81 -2.85
N HIS A 102 -10.17 20.53 -2.38
CA HIS A 102 -9.01 20.22 -3.22
C HIS A 102 -8.37 18.87 -2.83
N VAL A 103 -7.48 18.36 -3.69
CA VAL A 103 -6.66 17.18 -3.39
C VAL A 103 -5.55 17.56 -2.39
N PRO A 104 -5.14 16.64 -1.50
CA PRO A 104 -4.05 16.91 -0.58
C PRO A 104 -2.74 17.14 -1.36
N PRO A 105 -1.86 18.05 -0.89
CA PRO A 105 -0.58 18.32 -1.53
C PRO A 105 0.36 17.10 -1.38
N TYR A 106 0.83 16.55 -2.51
CA TYR A 106 1.69 15.36 -2.60
C TYR A 106 3.16 15.64 -2.88
#